data_AF-A0A2T4C426-F1
#
_entry.id   AF-A0A2T4C426-F1
#
_cell.length_a   1.000
_cell.length_b   1.000
_cell.length_c   1.000
_cell.angle_alpha   90.00
_cell.angle_beta   90.00
_cell.angle_gamma   90.00
#
_symmetry.space_group_name_H-M   'P 1'
#
loop_
_entity.id
_entity.type
_entity.pdbx_description
1 polymer ?
#
loop_
_entity_poly.entity_id
_entity_poly.type
_entity_poly.pdbx_seq_one_letter_code
_entity_poly.pdbx_strand_id
1 'polypeptide(L)'
;MSLQSLFNEGVPAIRGLPTPASIPKEPVSLATIKYLGYTDDAAADIWRRWAARFPTGQPQELEFSLGKPFIDAIVEFSSCRYEIDTDDNDDFKWLECMDQCGINRSTQAAIMDPVYKRLRLTRSCLHWLRDTMELRYRALKEVLEARGRDHNKARGAAMAPGVSRHSAMSQAARRAVPGVVNLYKCLDAASISHLLDKNGNIDCIAALATNTPTDFCGRGLSWSFTVERDVAVLDSHWAKARSSLSSMVIVHATIPISTMQGLSEEQELQRVHWPSEEWKRLVFVSRKGLKFPPELCRFEEAPLIIGTAASKSDKAYGLMDSHDEVTEDMVLKTEDGRPVVQCVFLGDDGEDLLSDNADIQVYAVTSEEHERWLTADS
;
A
#
# COMPACT_ATOMS: atom_id res chain seq x y z
N MET A 1 -27.16 35.70 8.25
CA MET A 1 -25.81 35.11 8.43
C MET A 1 -25.83 33.74 7.78
N SER A 2 -25.07 33.56 6.70
CA SER A 2 -25.10 32.33 5.89
C SER A 2 -24.13 31.29 6.48
N LEU A 3 -24.58 30.03 6.57
CA LEU A 3 -23.82 28.85 6.99
C LEU A 3 -22.53 28.59 6.15
N GLN A 4 -22.33 29.31 5.05
CA GLN A 4 -21.11 29.27 4.24
C GLN A 4 -19.92 30.05 4.84
N SER A 5 -20.12 30.91 5.85
CA SER A 5 -19.01 31.67 6.44
C SER A 5 -18.28 30.95 7.59
N LEU A 6 -18.67 29.72 7.92
CA LEU A 6 -18.04 28.89 8.97
C LEU A 6 -17.04 27.86 8.44
N PHE A 7 -16.97 27.64 7.12
CA PHE A 7 -16.08 26.66 6.49
C PHE A 7 -14.93 27.29 5.69
N ASN A 8 -14.78 28.62 5.75
CA ASN A 8 -13.78 29.37 4.99
C ASN A 8 -12.65 29.94 5.86
N GLU A 9 -12.51 29.48 7.10
CA GLU A 9 -11.25 29.66 7.83
C GLU A 9 -10.26 28.62 7.28
N GLY A 10 -9.37 29.09 6.40
CA GLY A 10 -8.32 28.29 5.80
C GLY A 10 -7.57 27.54 6.89
N VAL A 11 -7.74 26.21 6.89
CA VAL A 11 -6.84 25.32 7.62
C VAL A 11 -5.44 25.63 7.09
N PRO A 12 -4.51 26.14 7.92
CA PRO A 12 -3.14 26.30 7.48
C PRO A 12 -2.68 24.92 7.05
N ALA A 13 -2.09 24.80 5.86
CA ALA A 13 -1.43 23.58 5.46
C ALA A 13 -0.36 23.27 6.52
N ILE A 14 -0.66 22.41 7.49
CA ILE A 14 0.32 21.88 8.44
C ILE A 14 1.14 20.87 7.66
N ARG A 15 1.91 21.37 6.69
CA ARG A 15 2.94 20.66 5.94
C ARG A 15 4.19 20.65 6.81
N GLY A 16 4.16 19.79 7.83
CA GLY A 16 5.29 19.59 8.73
C GLY A 16 5.69 18.13 8.72
N LEU A 17 6.70 17.78 7.93
CA LEU A 17 7.45 16.54 8.11
C LEU A 17 7.90 16.47 9.58
N PRO A 18 7.78 15.32 10.28
CA PRO A 18 8.27 15.20 11.64
C PRO A 18 9.74 15.64 11.74
N THR A 19 10.01 16.61 12.62
CA THR A 19 11.38 17.11 12.84
C THR A 19 12.29 16.00 13.38
N PRO A 20 13.63 16.05 13.18
CA PRO A 20 14.56 15.04 13.69
C PRO A 20 14.47 14.79 15.22
N ALA A 21 13.99 15.77 15.98
CA ALA A 21 13.75 15.68 17.42
C ALA A 21 12.55 14.79 17.80
N SER A 22 11.67 14.46 16.85
CA SER A 22 10.49 13.60 17.06
C SER A 22 10.68 12.15 16.61
N ILE A 23 11.87 11.76 16.15
CA ILE A 23 12.16 10.37 15.76
C ILE A 23 12.48 9.56 17.03
N PRO A 24 11.70 8.52 17.36
CA PRO A 24 11.95 7.66 18.50
C PRO A 24 13.36 7.04 18.45
N LYS A 25 13.94 6.76 19.62
CA LYS A 25 15.27 6.11 19.74
C LYS A 25 15.19 4.59 19.80
N GLU A 26 14.03 4.07 20.19
CA GLU A 26 13.78 2.65 20.41
C GLU A 26 12.51 2.25 19.65
N PRO A 27 12.49 1.08 18.98
CA PRO A 27 11.31 0.63 18.24
C PRO A 27 10.12 0.38 19.18
N VAL A 28 10.37 -0.18 20.36
CA VAL A 28 9.34 -0.49 21.36
C VAL A 28 9.29 0.61 22.41
N SER A 29 8.49 1.65 22.19
CA SER A 29 8.35 2.74 23.15
C SER A 29 7.03 3.50 23.00
N LEU A 30 6.63 4.23 24.05
CA LEU A 30 5.53 5.20 23.98
C LEU A 30 5.79 6.25 22.88
N ALA A 31 7.03 6.69 22.73
CA ALA A 31 7.41 7.66 21.69
C ALA A 31 7.16 7.09 20.28
N THR A 32 7.39 5.80 20.06
CA THR A 32 7.04 5.14 18.80
C THR A 32 5.57 5.22 18.50
N ILE A 33 4.69 4.90 19.46
CA ILE A 33 3.24 4.92 19.23
C ILE A 33 2.77 6.34 18.84
N LYS A 34 3.31 7.37 19.49
CA LYS A 34 3.05 8.78 19.12
C LYS A 34 3.54 9.10 17.71
N TYR A 35 4.77 8.70 17.40
CA TYR A 35 5.36 8.87 16.06
C TYR A 35 4.54 8.20 14.96
N LEU A 36 3.98 7.01 15.24
CA LEU A 36 3.16 6.29 14.27
C LEU A 36 1.89 7.07 13.90
N GLY A 37 1.38 7.94 14.78
CA GLY A 37 0.30 8.86 14.43
C GLY A 37 -0.81 8.97 15.46
N TYR A 38 -0.67 8.36 16.63
CA TYR A 38 -1.64 8.46 17.70
C TYR A 38 -1.52 9.77 18.48
N THR A 39 -2.62 10.19 19.08
CA THR A 39 -2.67 11.26 20.09
C THR A 39 -1.95 10.84 21.36
N ASP A 40 -1.61 11.78 22.23
CA ASP A 40 -0.92 11.50 23.50
C ASP A 40 -1.72 10.53 24.38
N ASP A 41 -3.03 10.73 24.49
CA ASP A 41 -3.92 9.91 25.31
C ASP A 41 -4.05 8.48 24.76
N ALA A 42 -4.31 8.35 23.45
CA ALA A 42 -4.39 7.03 22.81
C ALA A 42 -3.05 6.29 22.88
N ALA A 43 -1.93 6.97 22.64
CA ALA A 43 -0.61 6.38 22.75
C ALA A 43 -0.31 5.91 24.18
N ALA A 44 -0.71 6.68 25.19
CA ALA A 44 -0.55 6.29 26.59
C ALA A 44 -1.39 5.06 26.96
N ASP A 45 -2.63 4.94 26.44
CA ASP A 45 -3.47 3.76 26.64
C ASP A 45 -2.88 2.52 25.95
N ILE A 46 -2.52 2.63 24.67
CA ILE A 46 -1.88 1.54 23.92
C ILE A 46 -0.61 1.07 24.66
N TRP A 47 0.26 2.00 25.06
CA TRP A 47 1.48 1.68 25.79
C TRP A 47 1.21 0.97 27.11
N ARG A 48 0.23 1.46 27.89
CA ARG A 48 -0.15 0.84 29.16
C ARG A 48 -0.60 -0.60 28.97
N ARG A 49 -1.44 -0.86 27.95
CA ARG A 49 -1.91 -2.21 27.60
C ARG A 49 -0.78 -3.12 27.16
N TRP A 50 0.16 -2.60 26.37
CA TRP A 50 1.34 -3.36 25.95
C TRP A 50 2.25 -3.69 27.14
N ALA A 51 2.62 -2.69 27.93
CA ALA A 51 3.51 -2.86 29.07
C ALA A 51 2.94 -3.81 30.14
N ALA A 52 1.61 -3.84 30.32
CA ALA A 52 0.95 -4.76 31.24
C ALA A 52 1.18 -6.25 30.88
N ARG A 53 1.56 -6.57 29.63
CA ARG A 53 1.92 -7.94 29.20
C ARG A 53 3.31 -8.37 29.67
N PHE A 54 4.08 -7.45 30.27
CA PHE A 54 5.45 -7.68 30.74
C PHE A 54 5.57 -7.33 32.25
N PRO A 55 4.91 -8.07 33.16
CA PRO A 55 4.83 -7.71 34.59
C PRO A 55 6.18 -7.72 35.32
N THR A 56 7.16 -8.47 34.82
CA THR A 56 8.46 -8.67 35.48
C THR A 56 9.65 -8.24 34.62
N GLY A 57 9.41 -7.58 33.48
CA GLY A 57 10.46 -7.25 32.51
C GLY A 57 10.18 -5.98 31.73
N GLN A 58 11.18 -5.54 30.96
CA GLN A 58 11.00 -4.44 30.01
C GLN A 58 10.15 -4.91 28.82
N PRO A 59 9.20 -4.10 28.33
CA PRO A 59 8.46 -4.43 27.11
C PRO A 59 9.39 -4.77 25.95
N GLN A 60 9.11 -5.87 25.26
CA GLN A 60 9.90 -6.36 24.13
C GLN A 60 9.13 -6.20 22.81
N GLU A 61 9.79 -6.49 21.68
CA GLU A 61 9.17 -6.48 20.34
C GLU A 61 8.09 -7.55 20.21
N LEU A 62 8.29 -8.70 20.86
CA LEU A 62 7.40 -9.83 20.84
C LEU A 62 6.84 -10.07 22.24
N GLU A 63 5.53 -10.26 22.33
CA GLU A 63 4.89 -10.74 23.56
C GLU A 63 5.28 -12.19 23.84
N PHE A 64 5.62 -12.50 25.10
CA PHE A 64 6.07 -13.83 25.51
C PHE A 64 5.04 -14.95 25.27
N SER A 65 3.75 -14.67 25.48
CA SER A 65 2.72 -15.73 25.50
C SER A 65 2.21 -16.11 24.11
N LEU A 66 2.02 -15.12 23.23
CA LEU A 66 1.42 -15.31 21.92
C LEU A 66 2.41 -15.08 20.77
N GLY A 67 3.64 -14.65 21.07
CA GLY A 67 4.61 -14.25 20.05
C GLY A 67 4.16 -13.02 19.26
N LYS A 68 3.16 -12.29 19.76
CA LYS A 68 2.53 -11.20 19.02
C LYS A 68 3.51 -10.01 18.88
N PRO A 69 3.74 -9.48 17.68
CA PRO A 69 4.52 -8.27 17.47
C PRO A 69 3.94 -7.01 18.11
N PHE A 70 4.81 -6.08 18.51
CA PHE A 70 4.43 -4.77 19.05
C PHE A 70 3.54 -3.98 18.08
N ILE A 71 3.90 -3.97 16.79
CA ILE A 71 3.11 -3.27 15.76
C ILE A 71 1.69 -3.82 15.64
N ASP A 72 1.50 -5.13 15.77
CA ASP A 72 0.17 -5.75 15.70
C ASP A 72 -0.71 -5.32 16.88
N ALA A 73 -0.13 -5.14 18.07
CA ALA A 73 -0.86 -4.63 19.22
C ALA A 73 -1.30 -3.16 19.04
N ILE A 74 -0.49 -2.36 18.33
CA ILE A 74 -0.81 -0.97 18.00
C ILE A 74 -1.91 -0.92 16.94
N VAL A 75 -1.78 -1.70 15.87
CA VAL A 75 -2.76 -1.74 14.78
C VAL A 75 -4.11 -2.25 15.29
N GLU A 76 -4.13 -3.32 16.10
CA GLU A 76 -5.37 -3.85 16.68
C GLU A 76 -6.14 -2.84 17.52
N PHE A 77 -5.46 -1.90 18.19
CA PHE A 77 -6.14 -0.87 18.98
C PHE A 77 -7.15 -0.05 18.15
N SER A 78 -6.81 0.21 16.89
CA SER A 78 -7.71 0.89 15.93
C SER A 78 -8.58 -0.13 15.17
N SER A 79 -8.01 -1.24 14.73
CA SER A 79 -8.69 -2.22 13.87
C SER A 79 -9.83 -2.98 14.56
N CYS A 80 -9.84 -3.07 15.90
CA CYS A 80 -10.96 -3.69 16.63
C CYS A 80 -12.24 -2.85 16.65
N ARG A 81 -12.24 -1.64 16.07
CA ARG A 81 -13.38 -0.71 16.05
C ARG A 81 -14.11 -0.75 14.69
N TYR A 82 -14.39 -1.95 14.19
CA TYR A 82 -14.96 -2.16 12.86
C TYR A 82 -16.33 -1.48 12.68
N GLU A 83 -17.04 -1.24 13.77
CA GLU A 83 -18.34 -0.58 13.81
C GLU A 83 -18.30 0.89 13.38
N ILE A 84 -17.16 1.57 13.54
CA ILE A 84 -16.97 2.97 13.12
C ILE A 84 -16.23 3.12 11.80
N ASP A 85 -15.76 2.02 11.20
CA ASP A 85 -15.01 2.09 9.94
C ASP A 85 -15.86 2.70 8.83
N THR A 86 -15.23 3.42 7.91
CA THR A 86 -15.92 4.10 6.81
C THR A 86 -15.08 4.09 5.54
N ASP A 87 -15.74 3.92 4.41
CA ASP A 87 -15.23 4.12 3.06
C ASP A 87 -16.14 5.10 2.28
N ASP A 88 -16.93 5.88 3.01
CA ASP A 88 -17.88 6.84 2.47
C ASP A 88 -17.15 8.01 1.80
N ASN A 89 -17.80 8.68 0.85
CA ASN A 89 -17.28 9.87 0.21
C ASN A 89 -17.36 11.12 1.12
N ASP A 90 -18.10 11.02 2.24
CA ASP A 90 -18.23 12.04 3.28
C ASP A 90 -16.97 12.14 4.15
N ASP A 91 -16.23 13.24 3.99
CA ASP A 91 -14.98 13.50 4.71
C ASP A 91 -15.20 13.64 6.23
N PHE A 92 -16.41 14.03 6.68
CA PHE A 92 -16.72 14.13 8.11
C PHE A 92 -16.69 12.75 8.79
N LYS A 93 -17.25 11.72 8.14
CA LYS A 93 -17.25 10.35 8.67
C LYS A 93 -15.83 9.80 8.84
N TRP A 94 -14.93 10.15 7.91
CA TRP A 94 -13.53 9.76 8.00
C TRP A 94 -12.83 10.43 9.18
N LEU A 95 -13.04 11.74 9.36
CA LEU A 95 -12.48 12.47 10.50
C LEU A 95 -13.03 11.94 11.82
N GLU A 96 -14.32 11.64 11.90
CA GLU A 96 -14.95 11.03 13.07
C GLU A 96 -14.38 9.64 13.38
N CYS A 97 -14.22 8.77 12.36
CA CYS A 97 -13.58 7.48 12.52
C CYS A 97 -12.15 7.62 13.09
N MET A 98 -11.33 8.51 12.52
CA MET A 98 -9.96 8.72 12.98
C MET A 98 -9.87 9.36 14.36
N ASP A 99 -10.77 10.30 14.69
CA ASP A 99 -10.86 10.91 16.03
C ASP A 99 -11.21 9.85 17.08
N GLN A 100 -12.15 8.94 16.78
CA GLN A 100 -12.50 7.83 17.67
C GLN A 100 -11.41 6.77 17.81
N CYS A 101 -10.57 6.57 16.79
CA CYS A 101 -9.35 5.77 16.87
C CYS A 101 -8.21 6.49 17.62
N GLY A 102 -8.38 7.76 17.99
CA GLY A 102 -7.37 8.54 18.70
C GLY A 102 -6.18 8.93 17.83
N ILE A 103 -6.40 9.15 16.53
CA ILE A 103 -5.37 9.54 15.56
C ILE A 103 -5.14 11.05 15.62
N ASN A 104 -3.88 11.48 15.58
CA ASN A 104 -3.53 12.90 15.69
C ASN A 104 -3.84 13.69 14.40
N ARG A 105 -4.00 15.01 14.53
CA ARG A 105 -4.42 15.90 13.42
C ARG A 105 -3.45 15.90 12.24
N SER A 106 -2.15 15.77 12.47
CA SER A 106 -1.16 15.71 11.38
C SER A 106 -1.34 14.45 10.51
N THR A 107 -1.58 13.30 11.15
CA THR A 107 -1.83 12.04 10.45
C THR A 107 -3.17 12.07 9.73
N GLN A 108 -4.21 12.63 10.35
CA GLN A 108 -5.49 12.85 9.69
C GLN A 108 -5.35 13.72 8.44
N ALA A 109 -4.63 14.85 8.54
CA ALA A 109 -4.41 15.75 7.41
C ALA A 109 -3.67 15.06 6.26
N ALA A 110 -2.67 14.23 6.56
CA ALA A 110 -1.93 13.49 5.54
C ALA A 110 -2.79 12.41 4.83
N ILE A 111 -3.69 11.74 5.54
CA ILE A 111 -4.62 10.77 4.95
C ILE A 111 -5.69 11.49 4.13
N MET A 112 -6.22 12.60 4.65
CA MET A 112 -7.37 13.34 4.09
C MET A 112 -7.00 14.36 3.02
N ASP A 113 -5.74 14.43 2.61
CA ASP A 113 -5.30 15.37 1.58
C ASP A 113 -6.15 15.19 0.30
N PRO A 114 -6.89 16.24 -0.14
CA PRO A 114 -7.86 16.14 -1.22
C PRO A 114 -7.29 15.63 -2.54
N VAL A 115 -6.00 15.87 -2.80
CA VAL A 115 -5.33 15.43 -4.04
C VAL A 115 -5.37 13.89 -4.15
N TYR A 116 -5.34 13.19 -3.02
CA TYR A 116 -5.38 11.73 -2.99
C TYR A 116 -6.76 11.15 -2.69
N LYS A 117 -7.83 11.96 -2.72
CA LYS A 117 -9.19 11.50 -2.38
C LYS A 117 -9.60 10.25 -3.17
N ARG A 118 -9.26 10.18 -4.46
CA ARG A 118 -9.56 8.99 -5.28
C ARG A 118 -8.88 7.73 -4.76
N LEU A 119 -7.60 7.80 -4.40
CA LEU A 119 -6.87 6.68 -3.81
C LEU A 119 -7.39 6.35 -2.41
N ARG A 120 -7.63 7.37 -1.59
CA ARG A 120 -8.23 7.21 -0.25
C ARG A 120 -9.50 6.38 -0.30
N LEU A 121 -10.38 6.60 -1.28
CA LEU A 121 -11.65 5.86 -1.40
C LEU A 121 -11.52 4.44 -1.99
N THR A 122 -10.31 3.97 -2.32
CA THR A 122 -10.10 2.58 -2.77
C THR A 122 -10.06 1.56 -1.62
N ARG A 123 -9.89 2.02 -0.38
CA ARG A 123 -9.96 1.19 0.83
C ARG A 123 -10.62 1.98 1.97
N SER A 124 -10.93 1.30 3.08
CA SER A 124 -11.61 1.93 4.21
C SER A 124 -10.65 2.74 5.07
N CYS A 125 -11.21 3.55 5.97
CA CYS A 125 -10.45 4.36 6.90
C CYS A 125 -9.54 3.50 7.78
N LEU A 126 -10.05 2.42 8.38
CA LEU A 126 -9.23 1.52 9.21
C LEU A 126 -8.12 0.83 8.41
N HIS A 127 -8.38 0.50 7.14
CA HIS A 127 -7.33 -0.03 6.26
C HIS A 127 -6.17 0.97 6.12
N TRP A 128 -6.45 2.23 5.80
CA TRP A 128 -5.40 3.24 5.64
C TRP A 128 -4.72 3.62 6.94
N LEU A 129 -5.42 3.55 8.07
CA LEU A 129 -4.79 3.70 9.38
C LEU A 129 -3.76 2.58 9.59
N ARG A 130 -4.15 1.32 9.43
CA ARG A 130 -3.25 0.17 9.53
C ARG A 130 -2.03 0.33 8.61
N ASP A 131 -2.26 0.54 7.32
CA ASP A 131 -1.21 0.69 6.31
C ASP A 131 -0.25 1.84 6.68
N THR A 132 -0.78 2.98 7.14
CA THR A 132 0.04 4.13 7.58
C THR A 132 0.93 3.79 8.79
N MET A 133 0.39 3.09 9.79
CA MET A 133 1.14 2.71 10.99
C MET A 133 2.25 1.70 10.64
N GLU A 134 1.93 0.68 9.85
CA GLU A 134 2.89 -0.33 9.39
C GLU A 134 3.99 0.31 8.54
N LEU A 135 3.62 1.19 7.59
CA LEU A 135 4.56 1.94 6.75
C LEU A 135 5.54 2.78 7.59
N ARG A 136 5.02 3.55 8.56
CA ARG A 136 5.84 4.39 9.45
C ARG A 136 6.74 3.55 10.36
N TYR A 137 6.23 2.42 10.86
CA TYR A 137 6.98 1.55 11.76
C TYR A 137 8.16 0.89 11.06
N ARG A 138 7.94 0.37 9.84
CA ARG A 138 9.00 -0.23 9.02
C ARG A 138 10.09 0.80 8.69
N ALA A 139 9.71 2.03 8.32
CA ALA A 139 10.66 3.12 8.10
C ALA A 139 11.46 3.50 9.37
N LEU A 140 10.81 3.51 10.54
CA LEU A 140 11.50 3.76 11.81
C LEU A 140 12.55 2.69 12.10
N LYS A 141 12.20 1.40 11.93
CA LYS A 141 13.14 0.29 12.14
C LYS A 141 14.37 0.44 11.24
N GLU A 142 14.17 0.72 9.96
CA GLU A 142 15.26 0.93 9.00
C GLU A 142 16.20 2.06 9.45
N VAL A 143 15.64 3.20 9.87
CA VAL A 143 16.43 4.34 10.36
C VAL A 143 17.22 3.98 11.63
N LEU A 144 16.61 3.25 12.57
CA LEU A 144 17.28 2.83 13.80
C LEU A 144 18.40 1.82 13.55
N GLU A 145 18.16 0.86 12.66
CA GLU A 145 19.18 -0.12 12.24
C GLU A 145 20.34 0.56 11.50
N ALA A 146 20.06 1.56 10.65
CA ALA A 146 21.09 2.36 9.99
C ALA A 146 21.94 3.13 11.02
N ARG A 147 21.32 3.78 12.03
CA ARG A 147 22.03 4.48 13.10
C ARG A 147 22.93 3.55 13.92
N GLY A 148 22.47 2.33 14.20
CA GLY A 148 23.26 1.31 14.90
C GLY A 148 24.49 0.85 14.08
N ARG A 149 24.35 0.76 12.75
CA ARG A 149 25.45 0.44 11.83
C ARG A 149 26.46 1.59 11.69
N ASP A 150 26.00 2.83 11.65
CA ASP A 150 26.85 4.02 11.49
C ASP A 150 27.75 4.29 12.71
N HIS A 151 27.37 3.86 13.92
CA HIS A 151 28.28 3.86 15.07
C HIS A 151 29.48 2.91 14.90
N ASN A 152 29.39 1.92 14.01
CA ASN A 152 30.46 0.96 13.72
C ASN A 152 31.16 1.19 12.37
N LYS A 153 30.63 2.04 11.48
CA LYS A 153 31.27 2.42 10.21
C LYS A 153 30.87 3.83 9.78
N ALA A 154 31.85 4.72 9.67
CA ALA A 154 31.64 6.06 9.13
C ALA A 154 31.35 6.03 7.62
N ARG A 155 30.29 6.75 7.23
CA ARG A 155 29.95 7.33 5.91
C ARG A 155 29.54 6.38 4.79
N GLY A 156 28.26 6.53 4.43
CA GLY A 156 27.75 6.41 3.08
C GLY A 156 26.28 6.09 3.13
N ALA A 157 25.40 6.99 2.66
CA ALA A 157 24.03 6.66 2.31
C ALA A 157 24.07 5.67 1.12
N ALA A 158 24.40 4.42 1.42
CA ALA A 158 24.35 3.35 0.45
C ALA A 158 22.87 3.08 0.24
N MET A 159 22.38 3.43 -0.95
CA MET A 159 21.09 2.93 -1.44
C MET A 159 21.07 1.42 -1.26
N ALA A 160 19.91 0.86 -0.91
CA ALA A 160 19.74 -0.58 -0.79
C ALA A 160 20.31 -1.26 -2.06
N PRO A 161 21.05 -2.37 -1.92
CA PRO A 161 21.51 -3.15 -3.07
C PRO A 161 20.36 -3.40 -4.04
N GLY A 162 20.59 -3.20 -5.34
CA GLY A 162 19.58 -3.39 -6.38
C GLY A 162 18.70 -2.17 -6.71
N VAL A 163 18.75 -1.08 -5.95
CA VAL A 163 18.04 0.16 -6.34
C VAL A 163 18.88 0.95 -7.37
N SER A 164 18.23 1.33 -8.47
CA SER A 164 18.83 2.09 -9.56
C SER A 164 19.40 3.42 -9.09
N ARG A 165 20.50 3.86 -9.71
CA ARG A 165 21.05 5.22 -9.52
C ARG A 165 20.14 6.30 -10.11
N HIS A 166 19.24 5.90 -11.00
CA HIS A 166 18.23 6.76 -11.57
C HIS A 166 17.02 6.82 -10.64
N SER A 167 16.41 7.99 -10.55
CA SER A 167 15.18 8.18 -9.79
C SER A 167 13.96 7.71 -10.58
N ALA A 168 12.86 7.53 -9.87
CA ALA A 168 11.58 7.13 -10.42
C ALA A 168 11.09 8.08 -11.51
N MET A 169 11.35 9.39 -11.42
CA MET A 169 10.91 10.36 -12.45
C MET A 169 11.94 10.62 -13.54
N SER A 170 13.09 9.95 -13.51
CA SER A 170 14.13 10.08 -14.53
C SER A 170 13.65 9.63 -15.92
N GLN A 171 14.31 10.10 -16.98
CA GLN A 171 14.03 9.61 -18.33
C GLN A 171 14.27 8.10 -18.46
N ALA A 172 15.26 7.55 -17.76
CA ALA A 172 15.54 6.11 -17.77
C ALA A 172 14.33 5.30 -17.27
N ALA A 173 13.77 5.69 -16.12
CA ALA A 173 12.59 5.05 -15.52
C ALA A 173 11.29 5.24 -16.32
N ARG A 174 11.24 6.23 -17.23
CA ARG A 174 10.07 6.53 -18.06
C ARG A 174 10.11 5.84 -19.42
N ARG A 175 11.24 5.24 -19.82
CA ARG A 175 11.35 4.59 -21.12
C ARG A 175 10.56 3.28 -21.09
N ALA A 176 9.42 3.26 -21.78
CA ALA A 176 8.78 2.01 -22.15
C ALA A 176 9.74 1.22 -23.04
N VAL A 177 9.98 -0.03 -22.68
CA VAL A 177 10.82 -0.93 -23.47
C VAL A 177 9.94 -1.55 -24.57
N PRO A 178 10.29 -1.42 -25.87
CA PRO A 178 9.55 -2.08 -26.93
C PRO A 178 9.66 -3.60 -26.85
N GLY A 179 8.59 -4.33 -27.21
CA GLY A 179 8.59 -5.80 -27.24
C GLY A 179 8.36 -6.47 -25.89
N VAL A 180 8.17 -5.69 -24.81
CA VAL A 180 7.83 -6.19 -23.47
C VAL A 180 6.57 -5.50 -22.95
N VAL A 181 5.89 -6.15 -22.02
CA VAL A 181 4.86 -5.53 -21.18
C VAL A 181 5.54 -4.88 -19.99
N ASN A 182 5.15 -3.63 -19.70
CA ASN A 182 5.72 -2.83 -18.62
C ASN A 182 4.73 -2.83 -17.45
N LEU A 183 5.19 -3.28 -16.29
CA LEU A 183 4.40 -3.46 -15.08
C LEU A 183 4.99 -2.62 -13.95
N TYR A 184 4.14 -1.94 -13.19
CA TYR A 184 4.54 -1.00 -12.16
C TYR A 184 3.88 -1.34 -10.83
N LYS A 185 4.65 -1.24 -9.75
CA LYS A 185 4.13 -1.34 -8.38
C LYS A 185 4.89 -0.36 -7.47
N CYS A 186 4.16 0.38 -6.66
CA CYS A 186 4.74 1.20 -5.61
C CYS A 186 4.94 0.36 -4.34
N LEU A 187 6.12 0.45 -3.73
CA LEU A 187 6.44 -0.15 -2.45
C LEU A 187 7.37 0.80 -1.69
N ASP A 188 7.51 0.61 -0.38
CA ASP A 188 8.62 1.21 0.34
C ASP A 188 9.88 0.33 0.25
N ALA A 189 11.05 0.95 0.34
CA ALA A 189 12.34 0.31 0.18
C ALA A 189 12.60 -0.77 1.25
N ALA A 190 12.10 -0.61 2.47
CA ALA A 190 12.29 -1.58 3.53
C ALA A 190 11.56 -2.91 3.23
N SER A 191 10.44 -2.87 2.50
CA SER A 191 9.70 -4.07 2.08
C SER A 191 10.44 -4.92 1.04
N ILE A 192 11.40 -4.34 0.31
CA ILE A 192 12.08 -5.00 -0.81
C ILE A 192 13.55 -5.33 -0.52
N SER A 193 13.95 -5.35 0.75
CA SER A 193 15.35 -5.60 1.15
C SER A 193 15.90 -6.97 0.69
N HIS A 194 15.01 -7.91 0.36
CA HIS A 194 15.33 -9.25 -0.14
C HIS A 194 14.82 -9.49 -1.57
N LEU A 195 14.37 -8.44 -2.27
CA LEU A 195 13.86 -8.59 -3.63
C LEU A 195 14.99 -8.95 -4.60
N LEU A 196 16.15 -8.29 -4.46
CA LEU A 196 17.29 -8.46 -5.36
C LEU A 196 18.52 -8.93 -4.59
N ASP A 197 19.27 -9.85 -5.19
CA ASP A 197 20.56 -10.28 -4.69
C ASP A 197 21.62 -9.17 -4.88
N LYS A 198 22.84 -9.43 -4.38
CA LYS A 198 23.98 -8.50 -4.52
C LYS A 198 24.40 -8.22 -5.97
N ASN A 199 23.97 -9.04 -6.93
CA ASN A 199 24.25 -8.89 -8.35
C ASN A 199 23.10 -8.18 -9.09
N GLY A 200 21.98 -7.91 -8.41
CA GLY A 200 20.78 -7.30 -8.99
C GLY A 200 19.83 -8.30 -9.63
N ASN A 201 20.00 -9.61 -9.40
CA ASN A 201 19.04 -10.63 -9.85
C ASN A 201 17.92 -10.79 -8.82
N ILE A 202 16.76 -11.31 -9.23
CA ILE A 202 15.66 -11.64 -8.33
C ILE A 202 16.14 -12.69 -7.30
N ASP A 203 15.92 -12.42 -6.00
CA ASP A 203 16.22 -13.32 -4.88
C ASP A 203 14.92 -13.84 -4.25
N CYS A 204 14.04 -12.95 -3.79
CA CYS A 204 12.76 -13.31 -3.19
C CYS A 204 11.62 -12.40 -3.67
N ILE A 205 10.78 -12.93 -4.56
CA ILE A 205 9.64 -12.19 -5.11
C ILE A 205 8.44 -12.10 -4.16
N ALA A 206 8.45 -12.84 -3.05
CA ALA A 206 7.45 -12.70 -1.98
C ALA A 206 7.39 -11.26 -1.42
N ALA A 207 8.48 -10.49 -1.54
CA ALA A 207 8.52 -9.05 -1.22
C ALA A 207 7.53 -8.22 -2.08
N LEU A 208 7.12 -8.73 -3.24
CA LEU A 208 6.16 -8.11 -4.15
C LEU A 208 4.73 -8.63 -3.98
N ALA A 209 4.46 -9.52 -3.02
CA ALA A 209 3.12 -10.06 -2.81
C ALA A 209 2.12 -8.94 -2.42
N THR A 210 0.86 -9.15 -2.76
CA THR A 210 -0.27 -8.30 -2.38
C THR A 210 -1.14 -9.05 -1.38
N ASN A 211 -1.45 -8.43 -0.24
CA ASN A 211 -2.34 -9.02 0.75
C ASN A 211 -3.76 -9.18 0.18
N THR A 212 -4.33 -10.36 0.36
CA THR A 212 -5.72 -10.67 0.00
C THR A 212 -6.71 -10.16 1.06
N PRO A 213 -7.96 -9.82 0.69
CA PRO A 213 -8.53 -9.92 -0.66
C PRO A 213 -8.03 -8.84 -1.64
N THR A 214 -7.84 -9.26 -2.90
CA THR A 214 -7.59 -8.40 -4.06
C THR A 214 -8.74 -8.53 -5.06
N ASP A 215 -8.65 -7.80 -6.18
CA ASP A 215 -9.73 -7.75 -7.17
C ASP A 215 -9.96 -9.08 -7.88
N PHE A 216 -8.92 -9.92 -7.98
CA PHE A 216 -8.98 -11.22 -8.66
C PHE A 216 -8.49 -12.39 -7.79
N CYS A 217 -8.19 -12.14 -6.51
CA CYS A 217 -7.76 -13.16 -5.58
C CYS A 217 -8.43 -12.94 -4.22
N GLY A 218 -9.45 -13.74 -3.91
CA GLY A 218 -10.12 -13.65 -2.61
C GLY A 218 -9.35 -14.33 -1.48
N ARG A 219 -8.50 -15.30 -1.81
CA ARG A 219 -7.76 -16.14 -0.85
C ARG A 219 -6.43 -16.54 -1.47
N GLY A 220 -5.38 -16.58 -0.65
CA GLY A 220 -4.04 -17.02 -1.08
C GLY A 220 -3.11 -15.85 -1.36
N LEU A 221 -2.10 -16.13 -2.19
CA LEU A 221 -1.06 -15.18 -2.59
C LEU A 221 -1.31 -14.68 -4.01
N SER A 222 -1.04 -13.39 -4.21
CA SER A 222 -1.12 -12.78 -5.53
C SER A 222 -0.07 -11.69 -5.67
N TRP A 223 0.41 -11.46 -6.88
CA TRP A 223 1.33 -10.37 -7.21
C TRP A 223 0.65 -9.45 -8.22
N SER A 224 0.17 -8.31 -7.75
CA SER A 224 -0.61 -7.37 -8.55
C SER A 224 0.24 -6.18 -8.99
N PHE A 225 0.23 -5.89 -10.29
CA PHE A 225 0.90 -4.73 -10.88
C PHE A 225 -0.07 -3.96 -11.77
N THR A 226 0.10 -2.65 -11.88
CA THR A 226 -0.61 -1.82 -12.87
C THR A 226 0.25 -1.65 -14.13
N VAL A 227 -0.38 -1.53 -15.30
CA VAL A 227 0.33 -1.16 -16.54
C VAL A 227 0.47 0.37 -16.67
N GLU A 228 -0.30 1.13 -15.89
CA GLU A 228 -0.30 2.58 -15.85
C GLU A 228 0.71 3.10 -14.83
N ARG A 229 1.90 3.48 -15.31
CA ARG A 229 2.97 4.04 -14.48
C ARG A 229 2.50 5.16 -13.56
N ASP A 230 1.64 6.05 -14.06
CA ASP A 230 1.18 7.23 -13.31
C ASP A 230 0.33 6.86 -12.09
N VAL A 231 -0.34 5.69 -12.09
CA VAL A 231 -1.03 5.15 -10.92
C VAL A 231 -0.02 4.80 -9.82
N ALA A 232 1.05 4.07 -10.17
CA ALA A 232 2.12 3.74 -9.22
C ALA A 232 2.87 4.99 -8.70
N VAL A 233 3.03 6.02 -9.55
CA VAL A 233 3.59 7.31 -9.14
C VAL A 233 2.69 8.00 -8.11
N LEU A 234 1.39 8.07 -8.37
CA LEU A 234 0.41 8.68 -7.47
C LEU A 234 0.40 7.97 -6.10
N ASP A 235 0.40 6.63 -6.10
CA ASP A 235 0.49 5.82 -4.88
C ASP A 235 1.75 6.15 -4.07
N SER A 236 2.88 6.33 -4.76
CA SER A 236 4.16 6.63 -4.11
C SER A 236 4.19 8.00 -3.44
N HIS A 237 3.59 9.01 -4.07
CA HIS A 237 3.51 10.35 -3.50
C HIS A 237 2.56 10.37 -2.30
N TRP A 238 1.44 9.63 -2.37
CA TRP A 238 0.55 9.53 -1.24
C TRP A 238 1.18 8.82 -0.04
N ALA A 239 1.91 7.73 -0.27
CA ALA A 239 2.67 7.06 0.78
C ALA A 239 3.72 7.99 1.41
N LYS A 240 4.45 8.79 0.62
CA LYS A 240 5.38 9.82 1.14
C LYS A 240 4.66 10.90 1.96
N ALA A 241 3.47 11.33 1.53
CA ALA A 241 2.67 12.30 2.28
C ALA A 241 2.28 11.75 3.66
N ARG A 242 2.00 10.45 3.76
CA ARG A 242 1.67 9.75 5.00
C ARG A 242 2.90 9.40 5.84
N SER A 243 4.08 9.24 5.26
CA SER A 243 5.32 8.89 5.97
C SER A 243 6.55 9.57 5.40
N SER A 244 7.06 10.57 6.13
CA SER A 244 8.24 11.35 5.72
C SER A 244 9.56 10.57 5.74
N LEU A 245 9.66 9.55 6.59
CA LEU A 245 10.87 8.73 6.74
C LEU A 245 10.87 7.54 5.77
N SER A 246 9.73 7.21 5.18
CA SER A 246 9.65 6.09 4.24
C SER A 246 10.34 6.47 2.93
N SER A 247 11.33 5.66 2.57
CA SER A 247 11.92 5.68 1.24
C SER A 247 10.99 4.93 0.31
N MET A 248 10.25 5.63 -0.55
CA MET A 248 9.37 4.98 -1.53
C MET A 248 10.14 4.63 -2.80
N VAL A 249 9.76 3.53 -3.42
CA VAL A 249 10.30 3.03 -4.68
C VAL A 249 9.18 2.65 -5.64
N ILE A 250 9.46 2.74 -6.93
CA ILE A 250 8.65 2.13 -7.98
C ILE A 250 9.42 0.93 -8.50
N VAL A 251 8.82 -0.24 -8.35
CA VAL A 251 9.26 -1.47 -9.00
C VAL A 251 8.70 -1.45 -10.42
N HIS A 252 9.60 -1.54 -11.40
CA HIS A 252 9.31 -1.64 -12.82
C HIS A 252 9.72 -3.04 -13.27
N ALA A 253 8.73 -3.92 -13.42
CA ALA A 253 8.93 -5.24 -13.98
C ALA A 253 8.64 -5.21 -15.49
N THR A 254 9.46 -5.90 -16.26
CA THR A 254 9.24 -6.06 -17.70
C THR A 254 9.22 -7.53 -18.09
N ILE A 255 8.22 -7.92 -18.88
CA ILE A 255 8.02 -9.30 -19.32
C ILE A 255 7.93 -9.33 -20.84
N PRO A 256 8.69 -10.19 -21.54
CA PRO A 256 8.59 -10.31 -23.00
C PRO A 256 7.16 -10.58 -23.46
N ILE A 257 6.70 -9.85 -24.48
CA ILE A 257 5.36 -10.07 -25.05
C ILE A 257 5.22 -11.51 -25.56
N SER A 258 6.31 -12.11 -26.06
CA SER A 258 6.34 -13.51 -26.49
C SER A 258 6.03 -14.49 -25.37
N THR A 259 6.42 -14.19 -24.12
CA THR A 259 6.05 -15.03 -22.96
C THR A 259 4.55 -15.03 -22.79
N MET A 260 3.91 -13.86 -22.79
CA MET A 260 2.46 -13.75 -22.63
C MET A 260 1.67 -14.31 -23.82
N GLN A 261 2.22 -14.23 -25.03
CA GLN A 261 1.64 -14.83 -26.23
C GLN A 261 1.78 -16.36 -26.28
N GLY A 262 2.73 -16.92 -25.52
CA GLY A 262 2.94 -18.36 -25.40
C GLY A 262 1.96 -19.05 -24.45
N LEU A 263 1.29 -18.28 -23.58
CA LEU A 263 0.32 -18.80 -22.62
C LEU A 263 -0.99 -19.20 -23.30
N SER A 264 -1.55 -20.33 -22.89
CA SER A 264 -2.88 -20.77 -23.28
C SER A 264 -3.96 -19.85 -22.75
N GLU A 265 -4.80 -19.29 -23.63
CA GLU A 265 -5.95 -18.44 -23.22
C GLU A 265 -7.06 -19.23 -22.51
N GLU A 266 -7.05 -20.55 -22.61
CA GLU A 266 -8.06 -21.41 -21.98
C GLU A 266 -7.72 -21.75 -20.53
N GLN A 267 -6.42 -21.78 -20.19
CA GLN A 267 -5.95 -22.33 -18.91
C GLN A 267 -4.98 -21.39 -18.18
N GLU A 268 -4.09 -20.73 -18.89
CA GLU A 268 -2.94 -20.06 -18.27
C GLU A 268 -3.12 -18.53 -18.18
N LEU A 269 -3.77 -17.95 -19.19
CA LEU A 269 -3.99 -16.51 -19.28
C LEU A 269 -5.48 -16.18 -19.39
N GLN A 270 -6.02 -15.56 -18.35
CA GLN A 270 -7.39 -15.08 -18.35
C GLN A 270 -7.44 -13.56 -18.53
N ARG A 271 -8.36 -13.08 -19.37
CA ARG A 271 -8.63 -11.65 -19.57
C ARG A 271 -10.06 -11.32 -19.18
N VAL A 272 -10.22 -10.37 -18.27
CA VAL A 272 -11.51 -10.05 -17.69
C VAL A 272 -11.61 -8.56 -17.41
N HIS A 273 -12.47 -7.87 -18.16
CA HIS A 273 -12.54 -6.41 -18.15
C HIS A 273 -13.96 -5.92 -17.92
N TRP A 274 -14.08 -4.77 -17.25
CA TRP A 274 -15.33 -4.01 -17.24
C TRP A 274 -15.76 -3.68 -18.68
N PRO A 275 -17.05 -3.75 -19.05
CA PRO A 275 -18.22 -3.99 -18.19
C PRO A 275 -18.74 -5.44 -18.20
N SER A 276 -17.88 -6.45 -18.41
CA SER A 276 -18.37 -7.83 -18.52
C SER A 276 -19.02 -8.33 -17.23
N GLU A 277 -20.07 -9.14 -17.36
CA GLU A 277 -20.71 -9.79 -16.21
C GLU A 277 -19.75 -10.69 -15.45
N GLU A 278 -18.83 -11.32 -16.18
CA GLU A 278 -17.77 -12.13 -15.58
C GLU A 278 -16.84 -11.31 -14.69
N TRP A 279 -16.47 -10.09 -15.10
CA TRP A 279 -15.67 -9.19 -14.28
C TRP A 279 -16.39 -8.81 -12.99
N LYS A 280 -17.68 -8.45 -13.08
CA LYS A 280 -18.48 -8.10 -11.90
C LYS A 280 -18.55 -9.25 -10.90
N ARG A 281 -18.82 -10.47 -11.39
CA ARG A 281 -18.88 -11.68 -10.56
C ARG A 281 -17.54 -11.99 -9.91
N LEU A 282 -16.45 -11.92 -10.68
CA LEU A 282 -15.12 -12.21 -10.17
C LEU A 282 -14.67 -11.22 -9.10
N VAL A 283 -14.81 -9.91 -9.35
CA VAL A 283 -14.45 -8.87 -8.38
C VAL A 283 -15.31 -8.97 -7.13
N PHE A 284 -16.63 -9.14 -7.28
CA PHE A 284 -17.55 -9.29 -6.15
C PHE A 284 -17.15 -10.46 -5.23
N VAL A 285 -16.89 -11.65 -5.80
CA VAL A 285 -16.51 -12.84 -5.01
C VAL A 285 -15.11 -12.67 -4.40
N SER A 286 -14.15 -12.12 -5.16
CA SER A 286 -12.77 -11.93 -4.71
C SER A 286 -12.67 -10.92 -3.57
N ARG A 287 -13.27 -9.74 -3.71
CA ARG A 287 -13.26 -8.68 -2.69
C ARG A 287 -13.99 -9.07 -1.39
N LYS A 288 -14.93 -10.02 -1.46
CA LYS A 288 -15.58 -10.61 -0.27
C LYS A 288 -14.77 -11.73 0.37
N GLY A 289 -13.61 -12.12 -0.19
CA GLY A 289 -12.82 -13.24 0.31
C GLY A 289 -13.54 -14.59 0.24
N LEU A 290 -14.51 -14.72 -0.67
CA LEU A 290 -15.31 -15.92 -0.82
C LEU A 290 -14.58 -16.94 -1.71
N LYS A 291 -14.95 -18.22 -1.54
CA LYS A 291 -14.50 -19.27 -2.46
C LYS A 291 -15.15 -19.05 -3.83
N PHE A 292 -14.40 -19.25 -4.91
CA PHE A 292 -14.95 -19.10 -6.26
C PHE A 292 -16.00 -20.18 -6.55
N PRO A 293 -17.16 -19.81 -7.14
CA PRO A 293 -18.12 -20.77 -7.64
C PRO A 293 -17.55 -21.49 -8.88
N PRO A 294 -18.08 -22.67 -9.26
CA PRO A 294 -17.51 -23.52 -10.31
C PRO A 294 -17.23 -22.81 -11.64
N GLU A 295 -18.11 -21.89 -12.03
CA GLU A 295 -17.97 -21.11 -13.27
C GLU A 295 -16.80 -20.11 -13.26
N LEU A 296 -16.28 -19.74 -12.08
CA LEU A 296 -15.15 -18.84 -11.90
C LEU A 296 -13.86 -19.57 -11.49
N CYS A 297 -13.88 -20.88 -11.26
CA CYS A 297 -12.70 -21.63 -10.82
C CYS A 297 -11.52 -21.51 -11.79
N ARG A 298 -11.77 -21.32 -13.10
CA ARG A 298 -10.71 -21.08 -14.10
C ARG A 298 -9.84 -19.85 -13.80
N PHE A 299 -10.36 -18.87 -13.06
CA PHE A 299 -9.57 -17.70 -12.64
C PHE A 299 -8.68 -18.02 -11.44
N GLU A 300 -9.11 -18.92 -10.54
CA GLU A 300 -8.27 -19.36 -9.41
C GLU A 300 -7.10 -20.23 -9.89
N GLU A 301 -7.31 -20.98 -10.99
CA GLU A 301 -6.33 -21.89 -11.57
C GLU A 301 -5.38 -21.22 -12.57
N ALA A 302 -5.70 -20.01 -13.04
CA ALA A 302 -4.89 -19.31 -14.03
C ALA A 302 -3.66 -18.63 -13.38
N PRO A 303 -2.43 -18.92 -13.83
CA PRO A 303 -1.22 -18.25 -13.36
C PRO A 303 -1.22 -16.73 -13.59
N LEU A 304 -1.91 -16.25 -14.64
CA LEU A 304 -1.99 -14.84 -14.96
C LEU A 304 -3.42 -14.39 -15.32
N ILE A 305 -3.88 -13.35 -14.63
CA ILE A 305 -5.09 -12.59 -14.97
C ILE A 305 -4.71 -11.18 -15.39
N ILE A 306 -5.23 -10.72 -16.53
CA ILE A 306 -5.19 -9.33 -16.93
C ILE A 306 -6.62 -8.79 -16.87
N GLY A 307 -6.82 -7.73 -16.11
CA GLY A 307 -8.17 -7.21 -15.96
C GLY A 307 -8.24 -5.77 -15.50
N THR A 308 -9.46 -5.24 -15.54
CA THR A 308 -9.74 -3.89 -15.04
C THR A 308 -9.64 -3.85 -13.52
N ALA A 309 -8.90 -2.88 -12.97
CA ALA A 309 -8.79 -2.70 -11.53
C ALA A 309 -10.09 -2.15 -10.93
N ALA A 310 -10.46 -2.69 -9.78
CA ALA A 310 -11.63 -2.26 -9.03
C ALA A 310 -11.28 -1.08 -8.11
N SER A 311 -12.28 -0.26 -7.81
CA SER A 311 -12.22 0.77 -6.78
C SER A 311 -13.11 0.37 -5.60
N LYS A 312 -13.27 1.27 -4.62
CA LYS A 312 -13.99 1.04 -3.35
C LYS A 312 -13.34 0.00 -2.44
N SER A 313 -13.62 0.10 -1.15
CA SER A 313 -13.07 -0.81 -0.18
C SER A 313 -13.72 -2.20 -0.24
N ASP A 314 -13.08 -3.22 0.33
CA ASP A 314 -13.66 -4.56 0.48
C ASP A 314 -14.97 -4.53 1.27
N LYS A 315 -15.14 -3.56 2.18
CA LYS A 315 -16.37 -3.36 2.96
C LYS A 315 -17.55 -3.03 2.06
N ALA A 316 -17.36 -2.20 1.03
CA ALA A 316 -18.41 -1.88 0.06
C ALA A 316 -18.94 -3.15 -0.62
N TYR A 317 -18.05 -4.03 -1.10
CA TYR A 317 -18.43 -5.33 -1.68
C TYR A 317 -19.03 -6.28 -0.65
N GLY A 318 -18.53 -6.26 0.58
CA GLY A 318 -19.05 -7.02 1.72
C GLY A 318 -20.53 -6.77 1.98
N LEU A 319 -20.97 -5.52 1.83
CA LEU A 319 -22.34 -5.06 2.07
C LEU A 319 -23.31 -5.33 0.92
N MET A 320 -22.83 -5.68 -0.27
CA MET A 320 -23.67 -5.98 -1.43
C MET A 320 -24.30 -7.38 -1.34
N ASP A 321 -25.54 -7.50 -1.78
CA ASP A 321 -26.29 -8.76 -1.87
C ASP A 321 -25.98 -9.50 -3.17
N SER A 322 -25.77 -8.77 -4.28
CA SER A 322 -25.46 -9.33 -5.59
C SER A 322 -24.34 -8.59 -6.32
N HIS A 323 -23.65 -9.30 -7.22
CA HIS A 323 -22.72 -8.74 -8.19
C HIS A 323 -23.39 -7.75 -9.17
N ASP A 324 -24.72 -7.82 -9.31
CA ASP A 324 -25.48 -6.87 -10.14
C ASP A 324 -25.40 -5.42 -9.62
N GLU A 325 -25.08 -5.25 -8.33
CA GLU A 325 -24.86 -3.94 -7.70
C GLU A 325 -23.50 -3.34 -8.05
N VAL A 326 -22.60 -4.11 -8.69
CA VAL A 326 -21.31 -3.60 -9.14
C VAL A 326 -21.51 -2.72 -10.37
N THR A 327 -21.20 -1.43 -10.21
CA THR A 327 -21.39 -0.41 -11.26
C THR A 327 -20.07 0.21 -11.72
N GLU A 328 -20.15 1.10 -12.72
CA GLU A 328 -18.99 1.81 -13.27
C GLU A 328 -18.26 2.68 -12.22
N ASP A 329 -18.97 3.14 -11.18
CA ASP A 329 -18.35 3.92 -10.09
C ASP A 329 -17.38 3.09 -9.23
N MET A 330 -17.44 1.76 -9.37
CA MET A 330 -16.54 0.79 -8.74
C MET A 330 -15.35 0.40 -9.62
N VAL A 331 -15.16 1.08 -10.75
CA VAL A 331 -13.99 0.90 -11.62
C VAL A 331 -12.93 1.91 -11.22
N LEU A 332 -11.69 1.45 -10.99
CA LEU A 332 -10.57 2.37 -10.81
C LEU A 332 -10.23 3.01 -12.16
N LYS A 333 -10.17 4.34 -12.18
CA LYS A 333 -9.91 5.12 -13.39
C LYS A 333 -8.64 5.94 -13.26
N THR A 334 -7.93 6.10 -14.37
CA THR A 334 -6.83 7.05 -14.55
C THR A 334 -7.36 8.50 -14.49
N GLU A 335 -6.46 9.48 -14.49
CA GLU A 335 -6.84 10.90 -14.49
C GLU A 335 -7.68 11.30 -15.71
N ASP A 336 -7.37 10.74 -16.89
CA ASP A 336 -8.15 10.92 -18.12
C ASP A 336 -9.42 10.05 -18.18
N GLY A 337 -9.78 9.37 -17.09
CA GLY A 337 -11.04 8.65 -16.94
C GLY A 337 -11.07 7.24 -17.56
N ARG A 338 -9.95 6.75 -18.10
CA ARG A 338 -9.87 5.37 -18.62
C ARG A 338 -9.79 4.35 -17.48
N PRO A 339 -10.38 3.15 -17.63
CA PRO A 339 -10.19 2.08 -16.65
C PRO A 339 -8.71 1.72 -16.51
N VAL A 340 -8.24 1.62 -15.27
CA VAL A 340 -6.89 1.12 -14.94
C VAL A 340 -6.85 -0.38 -15.20
N VAL A 341 -5.75 -0.87 -15.79
CA VAL A 341 -5.53 -2.29 -16.04
C VAL A 341 -4.45 -2.81 -15.11
N GLN A 342 -4.71 -3.99 -14.53
CA GLN A 342 -3.75 -4.69 -13.70
C GLN A 342 -3.45 -6.08 -14.27
N CYS A 343 -2.21 -6.51 -14.07
CA CYS A 343 -1.75 -7.87 -14.26
C CYS A 343 -1.57 -8.50 -12.88
N VAL A 344 -2.24 -9.63 -12.65
CA VAL A 344 -2.23 -10.34 -11.37
C VAL A 344 -1.73 -11.75 -11.61
N PHE A 345 -0.58 -12.05 -11.01
CA PHE A 345 -0.01 -13.40 -10.98
C PHE A 345 -0.54 -14.13 -9.75
N LEU A 346 -0.99 -15.37 -9.91
CA LEU A 346 -1.70 -16.14 -8.89
C LEU A 346 -1.02 -17.46 -8.57
N GLY A 347 -0.96 -17.79 -7.28
CA GLY A 347 -0.44 -19.07 -6.79
C GLY A 347 1.03 -19.30 -7.17
N ASP A 348 1.47 -20.54 -6.98
CA ASP A 348 2.85 -20.94 -7.21
C ASP A 348 3.23 -20.82 -8.70
N ASP A 349 2.34 -21.23 -9.62
CA ASP A 349 2.58 -21.12 -11.06
C ASP A 349 2.69 -19.66 -11.54
N GLY A 350 1.91 -18.75 -10.93
CA GLY A 350 2.02 -17.32 -11.21
C GLY A 350 3.30 -16.70 -10.64
N GLU A 351 3.74 -17.16 -9.47
CA GLU A 351 5.02 -16.80 -8.87
C GLU A 351 6.18 -17.19 -9.79
N ASP A 352 6.20 -18.45 -10.23
CA ASP A 352 7.20 -19.01 -11.15
C ASP A 352 7.19 -18.25 -12.48
N LEU A 353 6.01 -18.02 -13.07
CA LEU A 353 5.86 -17.25 -14.31
C LEU A 353 6.49 -15.85 -14.18
N LEU A 354 6.24 -15.15 -13.07
CA LEU A 354 6.79 -13.82 -12.84
C LEU A 354 8.29 -13.88 -12.57
N SER A 355 8.76 -14.78 -11.70
CA SER A 355 10.16 -14.91 -11.30
C SER A 355 11.07 -15.31 -12.47
N ASP A 356 10.61 -16.22 -13.31
CA ASP A 356 11.41 -16.77 -14.41
C ASP A 356 11.49 -15.83 -15.64
N ASN A 357 10.51 -14.93 -15.80
CA ASN A 357 10.35 -14.17 -17.03
C ASN A 357 10.44 -12.65 -16.86
N ALA A 358 10.44 -12.12 -15.63
CA ALA A 358 10.53 -10.69 -15.39
C ALA A 358 11.99 -10.21 -15.27
N ASP A 359 12.32 -9.13 -15.99
CA ASP A 359 13.43 -8.26 -15.60
C ASP A 359 12.89 -7.17 -14.67
N ILE A 360 13.49 -7.04 -13.48
CA ILE A 360 13.01 -6.14 -12.43
C ILE A 360 14.02 -5.03 -12.18
N GLN A 361 13.54 -3.79 -12.29
CA GLN A 361 14.29 -2.59 -11.96
C GLN A 361 13.56 -1.81 -10.86
N VAL A 362 14.32 -1.28 -9.92
CA VAL A 362 13.78 -0.53 -8.78
C VAL A 362 14.26 0.90 -8.82
N TYR A 363 13.32 1.85 -8.79
CA TYR A 363 13.62 3.27 -8.89
C TYR A 363 13.16 4.03 -7.64
N ALA A 364 14.06 4.76 -6.99
CA ALA A 364 13.72 5.54 -5.80
C ALA A 364 12.90 6.80 -6.14
N VAL A 365 11.89 7.09 -5.31
CA VAL A 365 11.12 8.34 -5.34
C VAL A 365 11.74 9.32 -4.35
N THR A 366 12.48 10.29 -4.88
CA THR A 366 13.21 11.27 -4.08
C THR A 366 12.26 12.25 -3.40
N SER A 367 12.72 12.88 -2.31
CA SER A 367 11.94 13.94 -1.65
C SER A 367 11.75 15.16 -2.55
N GLU A 368 12.77 15.52 -3.34
CA GLU A 368 12.68 16.61 -4.31
C GLU A 368 11.61 16.34 -5.39
N GLU A 369 11.52 15.11 -5.90
CA GLU A 369 10.47 14.75 -6.86
C GLU A 369 9.07 14.85 -6.24
N HIS A 370 8.92 14.46 -4.97
CA HIS A 370 7.65 14.60 -4.26
C HIS A 370 7.26 16.05 -4.01
N GLU A 371 8.22 16.89 -3.59
CA GLU A 371 7.97 18.32 -3.42
C GLU A 371 7.58 18.98 -4.75
N ARG A 372 8.25 18.63 -5.86
CA ARG A 372 7.89 19.13 -7.19
C ARG A 372 6.48 18.68 -7.60
N TRP A 373 6.14 17.41 -7.36
CA TRP A 373 4.81 16.88 -7.65
C TRP A 373 3.71 17.67 -6.92
N LEU A 374 3.91 17.94 -5.63
CA LEU A 374 2.97 18.74 -4.82
C LEU A 374 2.80 20.19 -5.29
N THR A 375 3.74 20.71 -6.07
CA THR A 375 3.67 22.08 -6.63
C THR A 375 3.15 22.13 -8.06
N ALA A 376 3.13 20.99 -8.76
CA ALA A 376 2.59 20.88 -10.12
C ALA A 376 1.06 20.70 -10.11
N ASP A 377 0.55 20.04 -9.06
CA ASP A 377 -0.89 19.75 -8.89
C ASP A 377 -1.62 20.77 -7.98
N SER A 378 -0.92 21.83 -7.56
CA SER A 378 -1.46 22.98 -6.81
C SER A 378 -1.67 24.19 -7.71
#